data_AF-A0A9P6QU41-F1
#
_entry.id   AF-A0A9P6QU41-F1
#
_cell.length_a   1.000
_cell.length_b   1.000
_cell.length_c   1.000
_cell.angle_alpha   90.00
_cell.angle_beta   90.00
_cell.angle_gamma   90.00
#
_symmetry.space_group_name_H-M   'P 1'
#
loop_
_entity.id
_entity.type
_entity.pdbx_description
1 polymer ?
#
loop_
_entity_poly.entity_id
_entity_poly.type
_entity_poly.pdbx_seq_one_letter_code
_entity_poly.pdbx_strand_id
1 'polypeptide(L)'
;MLEAAKARMEQEDLDQGITPSTAGAAMILGGYLSPSHDLYVGEKLKGEDLVLNSRERLELCRLQTADSDWIDVDAWEASQDRFYDYHKVTSRLQSFLQDKCQTSLQNRMNALLSKHSGEMDEQAKSYASMVPQRSGSLTHSLTNNSTSAAAGRNPYNIRVVYLCGADFVLRTGARKLVGGIVVVDRPLGAPSSNRRSILLTQTGGSISVPVSNQIEDPSSSTSNNNSSSSSTTTTTGATAKQRVFKRLEQSYGSEWCEASRNNIWWLPARSRTESEDISSTRIRGLLSDRKSCKGLLHPAVAQRLLEKKARQDAGL
;
A
#
# COMPACT_ATOMS: atom_id res chain seq x y z
N MET A 1 -16.58 0.12 -2.52
CA MET A 1 -15.50 -0.88 -2.40
C MET A 1 -15.82 -1.97 -1.39
N LEU A 2 -15.95 -1.69 -0.07
CA LEU A 2 -16.15 -2.74 0.94
C LEU A 2 -17.40 -3.61 0.70
N GLU A 3 -18.52 -3.00 0.32
CA GLU A 3 -19.75 -3.75 -0.04
C GLU A 3 -19.60 -4.54 -1.35
N ALA A 4 -18.80 -4.07 -2.31
CA ALA A 4 -18.52 -4.80 -3.56
C ALA A 4 -17.57 -5.98 -3.32
N ALA A 5 -16.58 -5.81 -2.44
CA ALA A 5 -15.68 -6.86 -1.99
C ALA A 5 -16.46 -7.95 -1.24
N LYS A 6 -17.39 -7.53 -0.39
CA LYS A 6 -18.31 -8.42 0.32
C LYS A 6 -19.21 -9.21 -0.65
N ALA A 7 -19.81 -8.56 -1.65
CA ALA A 7 -20.61 -9.26 -2.65
C ALA A 7 -19.80 -10.31 -3.42
N ARG A 8 -18.52 -10.04 -3.72
CA ARG A 8 -17.62 -11.02 -4.34
C ARG A 8 -17.29 -12.19 -3.42
N MET A 9 -17.03 -11.94 -2.14
CA MET A 9 -16.83 -12.99 -1.14
C MET A 9 -18.05 -13.92 -1.06
N GLU A 10 -19.25 -13.35 -0.95
CA GLU A 10 -20.50 -14.11 -0.83
C GLU A 10 -20.80 -14.92 -2.10
N GLN A 11 -20.44 -14.42 -3.28
CA GLN A 11 -20.69 -15.09 -4.56
C GLN A 11 -19.70 -16.21 -4.87
N GLU A 12 -18.42 -16.07 -4.50
CA GLU A 12 -17.42 -17.14 -4.67
C GLU A 12 -17.68 -18.35 -3.75
N ASP A 13 -18.21 -18.11 -2.53
CA ASP A 13 -18.61 -19.17 -1.60
C ASP A 13 -19.82 -19.99 -2.10
N LEU A 14 -20.70 -19.37 -2.88
CA LEU A 14 -21.90 -20.00 -3.46
C LEU A 14 -21.59 -20.80 -4.72
N ASP A 15 -20.70 -20.31 -5.59
CA ASP A 15 -20.50 -20.89 -6.93
C ASP A 15 -19.53 -22.09 -6.94
N GLN A 16 -18.63 -22.23 -5.97
CA GLN A 16 -17.50 -23.18 -6.15
C GLN A 16 -17.62 -24.52 -5.42
N GLY A 17 -18.50 -24.72 -4.44
CA GLY A 17 -18.59 -26.02 -3.73
C GLY A 17 -17.23 -26.55 -3.25
N ILE A 18 -16.28 -25.64 -2.98
CA ILE A 18 -14.89 -25.98 -2.70
C ILE A 18 -14.78 -26.40 -1.24
N THR A 19 -14.45 -27.67 -1.03
CA THR A 19 -13.80 -28.08 0.22
C THR A 19 -12.50 -27.27 0.34
N PRO A 20 -12.26 -26.53 1.44
CA PRO A 20 -11.15 -25.61 1.56
C PRO A 20 -9.83 -26.36 1.39
N SER A 21 -9.18 -26.18 0.25
CA SER A 21 -7.81 -26.66 0.07
C SER A 21 -6.92 -25.92 1.06
N THR A 22 -6.12 -26.68 1.81
CA THR A 22 -5.32 -26.26 2.96
C THR A 22 -4.11 -25.37 2.63
N ALA A 23 -4.08 -24.73 1.46
CA ALA A 23 -3.04 -23.77 1.07
C ALA A 23 -3.64 -22.35 1.04
N GLY A 24 -3.15 -21.49 1.94
CA GLY A 24 -3.69 -20.15 2.23
C GLY A 24 -3.84 -19.22 1.02
N ALA A 25 -4.98 -19.32 0.35
CA ALA A 25 -5.41 -18.38 -0.67
C ALA A 25 -5.78 -17.04 -0.03
N ALA A 26 -5.26 -15.95 -0.58
CA ALA A 26 -5.62 -14.60 -0.18
C ALA A 26 -6.59 -14.01 -1.21
N MET A 27 -7.71 -13.49 -0.74
CA MET A 27 -8.64 -12.74 -1.58
C MET A 27 -8.28 -11.25 -1.56
N ILE A 28 -8.24 -10.63 -2.75
CA ILE A 28 -8.01 -9.19 -2.88
C ILE A 28 -9.35 -8.47 -2.79
N LEU A 29 -9.57 -7.76 -1.68
CA LEU A 29 -10.80 -7.00 -1.45
C LEU A 29 -10.79 -5.62 -2.15
N GLY A 30 -9.61 -5.06 -2.38
CA GLY A 30 -9.48 -3.73 -2.97
C GLY A 30 -8.04 -3.23 -2.99
N GLY A 31 -7.85 -2.04 -3.54
CA GLY A 31 -6.57 -1.33 -3.61
C GLY A 31 -6.73 0.14 -3.28
N TYR A 32 -5.69 0.75 -2.72
CA TYR A 32 -5.65 2.19 -2.45
C TYR A 32 -4.42 2.82 -3.10
N LEU A 33 -4.63 3.90 -3.84
CA LEU A 33 -3.57 4.83 -4.21
C LEU A 33 -3.48 5.91 -3.13
N SER A 34 -2.30 6.04 -2.50
CA SER A 34 -2.00 7.08 -1.52
C SER A 34 -0.93 7.99 -2.10
N PRO A 35 -1.28 9.12 -2.74
CA PRO A 35 -0.29 10.07 -3.22
C PRO A 35 0.49 10.67 -2.05
N SER A 36 1.81 10.77 -2.20
CA SER A 36 2.66 11.30 -1.13
C SER A 36 2.45 12.78 -0.84
N HIS A 37 2.97 13.23 0.29
CA HIS A 37 2.95 14.63 0.73
C HIS A 37 3.83 15.55 -0.15
N ASP A 38 3.49 16.85 -0.21
CA ASP A 38 4.17 17.82 -1.08
C ASP A 38 5.63 18.07 -0.72
N LEU A 39 6.00 18.03 0.56
CA LEU A 39 7.41 18.15 0.97
C LEU A 39 8.28 17.07 0.32
N TYR A 40 7.83 15.81 0.36
CA TYR A 40 8.57 14.70 -0.24
C TYR A 40 8.68 14.84 -1.76
N VAL A 41 7.58 15.18 -2.42
CA VAL A 41 7.58 15.29 -3.89
C VAL A 41 8.36 16.51 -4.37
N GLY A 42 8.23 17.65 -3.68
CA GLY A 42 8.96 18.87 -3.98
C GLY A 42 10.47 18.70 -3.84
N GLU A 43 10.94 18.01 -2.80
CA GLU A 43 12.35 17.67 -2.64
C GLU A 43 12.83 16.70 -3.73
N LYS A 44 12.04 15.65 -4.01
CA LYS A 44 12.39 14.63 -5.00
C LYS A 44 12.42 15.16 -6.43
N LEU A 45 11.57 16.11 -6.75
CA LEU A 45 11.43 16.70 -8.09
C LEU A 45 11.96 18.14 -8.15
N LYS A 46 12.84 18.52 -7.23
CA LYS A 46 13.42 19.85 -7.20
C LYS A 46 14.14 20.15 -8.53
N GLY A 47 13.72 21.22 -9.19
CA GLY A 47 14.28 21.65 -10.49
C GLY A 47 13.70 20.91 -11.71
N GLU A 48 12.73 20.02 -11.52
CA GLU A 48 12.03 19.37 -12.63
C GLU A 48 10.89 20.27 -13.15
N ASP A 49 10.59 20.14 -14.43
CA ASP A 49 9.40 20.72 -15.05
C ASP A 49 8.14 19.96 -14.61
N LEU A 50 6.97 20.62 -14.61
CA LEU A 50 5.67 20.02 -14.28
C LEU A 50 5.63 19.32 -12.89
N VAL A 51 6.00 20.03 -11.83
CA VAL A 51 5.79 19.56 -10.45
C VAL A 51 4.33 19.80 -10.03
N LEU A 52 3.63 18.72 -9.69
CA LEU A 52 2.23 18.76 -9.25
C LEU A 52 2.16 18.83 -7.74
N ASN A 53 1.28 19.68 -7.21
CA ASN A 53 0.96 19.68 -5.78
C ASN A 53 0.03 18.51 -5.39
N SER A 54 -0.20 18.33 -4.09
CA SER A 54 -1.01 17.25 -3.52
C SER A 54 -2.43 17.22 -4.08
N ARG A 55 -3.09 18.39 -4.19
CA ARG A 55 -4.43 18.52 -4.77
C ARG A 55 -4.48 18.05 -6.22
N GLU A 56 -3.51 18.46 -7.03
CA GLU A 56 -3.41 18.06 -8.43
C GLU A 56 -3.14 16.56 -8.57
N ARG A 57 -2.22 16.00 -7.76
CA ARG A 57 -1.97 14.55 -7.75
C ARG A 57 -3.21 13.75 -7.35
N LEU A 58 -3.96 14.21 -6.35
CA LEU A 58 -5.21 13.58 -5.93
C LEU A 58 -6.26 13.61 -7.04
N GLU A 59 -6.39 14.75 -7.73
CA GLU A 59 -7.27 14.87 -8.90
C GLU A 59 -6.89 13.85 -9.98
N LEU A 60 -5.61 13.77 -10.35
CA LEU A 60 -5.15 12.82 -11.36
C LEU A 60 -5.35 11.36 -10.93
N CYS A 61 -5.09 11.02 -9.67
CA CYS A 61 -5.35 9.67 -9.17
C CYS A 61 -6.83 9.31 -9.27
N ARG A 62 -7.74 10.23 -8.90
CA ARG A 62 -9.20 10.00 -9.03
C ARG A 62 -9.63 9.83 -10.48
N LEU A 63 -9.10 10.65 -11.39
CA LEU A 63 -9.35 10.50 -12.82
C LEU A 63 -8.82 9.17 -13.35
N GLN A 64 -7.69 8.68 -12.85
CA GLN A 64 -7.08 7.41 -13.26
C GLN A 64 -7.86 6.20 -12.75
N THR A 65 -8.52 6.31 -11.60
CA THR A 65 -9.29 5.23 -10.96
C THR A 65 -10.79 5.36 -11.16
N ALA A 66 -11.27 6.33 -11.95
CA ALA A 66 -12.70 6.62 -12.13
C ALA A 66 -13.49 5.39 -12.62
N ASP A 67 -12.88 4.58 -13.49
CA ASP A 67 -13.50 3.38 -14.06
C ASP A 67 -13.13 2.10 -13.28
N SER A 68 -12.47 2.22 -12.12
CA SER A 68 -12.09 1.07 -11.29
C SER A 68 -13.15 0.79 -10.22
N ASP A 69 -13.60 -0.46 -10.13
CA ASP A 69 -14.55 -0.90 -9.09
C ASP A 69 -13.88 -1.36 -7.78
N TRP A 70 -12.55 -1.52 -7.78
CA TRP A 70 -11.80 -2.10 -6.67
C TRP A 70 -10.61 -1.24 -6.21
N ILE A 71 -10.19 -0.22 -6.98
CA ILE A 71 -9.12 0.70 -6.59
C ILE A 71 -9.72 2.07 -6.26
N ASP A 72 -9.35 2.62 -5.11
CA ASP A 72 -9.75 3.96 -4.67
C ASP A 72 -8.53 4.80 -4.27
N VAL A 73 -8.72 6.08 -3.95
CA VAL A 73 -7.67 7.02 -3.60
C VAL A 73 -7.78 7.41 -2.12
N ASP A 74 -6.78 7.06 -1.32
CA ASP A 74 -6.66 7.54 0.06
C ASP A 74 -5.96 8.90 0.07
N ALA A 75 -6.71 9.94 0.38
CA ALA A 75 -6.18 11.31 0.44
C ALA A 75 -5.37 11.59 1.71
N TRP A 76 -5.37 10.68 2.69
CA TRP A 76 -4.84 10.95 4.02
C TRP A 76 -3.36 11.39 3.99
N GLU A 77 -2.47 10.68 3.31
CA GLU A 77 -1.03 11.01 3.27
C GLU A 77 -0.77 12.39 2.64
N ALA A 78 -1.46 12.68 1.54
CA ALA A 78 -1.34 13.93 0.82
C ALA A 78 -1.91 15.13 1.61
N SER A 79 -2.84 14.90 2.53
CA SER A 79 -3.54 15.94 3.29
C SER A 79 -2.91 16.25 4.65
N GLN A 80 -1.80 15.59 5.02
CA GLN A 80 -1.13 15.86 6.28
C GLN A 80 -0.36 17.19 6.24
N ASP A 81 0.07 17.67 7.40
CA ASP A 81 0.94 18.84 7.57
C ASP A 81 2.43 18.51 7.38
N ARG A 82 2.78 17.23 7.40
CA ARG A 82 4.15 16.72 7.25
C ARG A 82 4.17 15.42 6.45
N PHE A 83 5.36 15.06 6.00
CA PHE A 83 5.59 13.79 5.34
C PHE A 83 5.51 12.60 6.32
N TYR A 84 4.84 11.53 5.89
CA TYR A 84 4.79 10.25 6.59
C TYR A 84 5.38 9.15 5.70
N ASP A 85 6.31 8.37 6.26
CA ASP A 85 6.83 7.20 5.58
C ASP A 85 5.73 6.15 5.30
N TYR A 86 5.89 5.43 4.19
CA TYR A 86 5.00 4.37 3.70
C TYR A 86 4.51 3.37 4.77
N HIS A 87 5.37 2.96 5.72
CA HIS A 87 4.96 2.03 6.79
C HIS A 87 3.96 2.62 7.78
N LYS A 88 4.01 3.93 8.01
CA LYS A 88 3.02 4.63 8.85
C LYS A 88 1.70 4.77 8.11
N VAL A 89 1.76 5.06 6.82
CA VAL A 89 0.59 5.12 5.93
C VAL A 89 -0.13 3.77 5.91
N THR A 90 0.58 2.67 5.70
CA THR A 90 -0.02 1.32 5.70
C THR A 90 -0.56 0.90 7.06
N SER A 91 0.14 1.22 8.16
CA SER A 91 -0.34 0.94 9.52
C SER A 91 -1.61 1.73 9.85
N ARG A 92 -1.68 2.99 9.41
CA ARG A 92 -2.88 3.81 9.55
C ARG A 92 -4.05 3.23 8.75
N LEU A 93 -3.83 2.86 7.49
CA LEU A 93 -4.87 2.27 6.65
C LEU A 93 -5.37 0.93 7.22
N GLN A 94 -4.46 0.10 7.74
CA GLN A 94 -4.80 -1.15 8.43
C GLN A 94 -5.73 -0.89 9.62
N SER A 95 -5.40 0.09 10.47
CA SER A 95 -6.20 0.45 11.64
C SER A 95 -7.57 1.00 11.21
N PHE A 96 -7.59 1.91 10.23
CA PHE A 96 -8.83 2.45 9.68
C PHE A 96 -9.78 1.37 9.15
N LEU A 97 -9.26 0.39 8.39
CA LEU A 97 -10.08 -0.70 7.86
C LEU A 97 -10.59 -1.63 8.97
N GLN A 98 -9.76 -1.92 9.98
CA GLN A 98 -10.17 -2.71 11.14
C GLN A 98 -11.31 -2.02 11.89
N ASP A 99 -11.18 -0.73 12.20
CA ASP A 99 -12.20 0.04 12.91
C ASP A 99 -13.52 0.08 12.14
N LYS A 100 -13.46 0.28 10.81
CA LYS A 100 -14.65 0.31 9.95
C LYS A 100 -15.34 -1.05 9.89
N CYS A 101 -14.57 -2.14 9.77
CA CYS A 101 -15.13 -3.49 9.74
C CYS A 101 -15.76 -3.88 11.09
N GLN A 102 -15.09 -3.54 12.20
CA GLN A 102 -15.61 -3.78 13.54
C GLN A 102 -16.91 -3.00 13.79
N THR A 103 -16.96 -1.74 13.38
CA THR A 103 -18.17 -0.91 13.48
C THR A 103 -19.32 -1.51 12.67
N SER A 104 -19.05 -1.95 11.43
CA SER A 104 -20.06 -2.58 10.57
C SER A 104 -20.62 -3.87 11.18
N LEU A 105 -19.75 -4.72 11.73
CA LEU A 105 -20.14 -5.92 12.45
C LEU A 105 -21.01 -5.62 13.66
N GLN A 106 -20.60 -4.68 14.49
CA GLN A 106 -21.34 -4.31 15.69
C GLN A 106 -22.74 -3.79 15.33
N ASN A 107 -22.85 -2.96 14.29
CA ASN A 107 -24.13 -2.46 13.80
C ASN A 107 -25.03 -3.60 13.31
N ARG A 108 -24.48 -4.57 12.58
CA ARG A 108 -25.24 -5.74 12.11
C ARG A 108 -25.69 -6.64 13.26
N MET A 109 -24.82 -6.87 14.25
CA MET A 109 -25.16 -7.66 15.45
C MET A 109 -26.28 -6.99 16.26
N ASN A 110 -26.18 -5.67 16.48
CA ASN A 110 -27.22 -4.90 17.15
C ASN A 110 -28.55 -4.95 16.38
N ALA A 111 -28.52 -4.87 15.05
CA ALA A 111 -29.71 -4.96 14.21
C ALA A 111 -30.36 -6.36 14.21
N LEU A 112 -29.59 -7.43 14.41
CA LEU A 112 -30.12 -8.79 14.55
C LEU A 112 -30.76 -9.00 15.93
N LEU A 113 -30.11 -8.53 16.98
CA LEU A 113 -30.64 -8.61 18.35
C LEU A 113 -31.94 -7.82 18.52
N SER A 114 -32.05 -6.63 17.92
CA SER A 114 -33.26 -5.82 17.98
C SER A 114 -34.45 -6.45 17.23
N LYS A 115 -34.19 -7.17 16.13
CA LYS A 115 -35.22 -7.94 15.42
C LYS A 115 -35.79 -9.07 16.28
N HIS A 116 -34.91 -9.82 16.96
CA HIS A 116 -35.36 -10.94 17.82
C HIS A 116 -36.11 -10.46 19.07
N SER A 117 -35.75 -9.30 19.63
CA SER A 117 -36.52 -8.74 20.75
C SER A 117 -37.93 -8.28 20.33
N GLY A 118 -38.11 -7.80 19.10
CA GLY A 118 -39.43 -7.40 18.59
C GLY A 118 -40.37 -8.58 18.32
N GLU A 119 -39.84 -9.68 17.79
CA GLU A 119 -40.62 -10.91 17.52
C GLU A 119 -41.02 -11.63 18.82
N MET A 120 -40.14 -11.67 19.84
CA MET A 120 -40.50 -12.23 21.15
C MET A 120 -41.59 -11.42 21.86
N ASP A 121 -41.62 -10.09 21.72
CA ASP A 121 -42.64 -9.25 22.35
C ASP A 121 -44.02 -9.39 21.69
N GLU A 122 -44.10 -9.60 20.38
CA GLU A 122 -45.37 -9.93 19.70
C GLU A 122 -45.86 -11.33 20.07
N GLN A 123 -44.97 -12.31 20.16
CA GLN A 123 -45.34 -13.69 20.50
C GLN A 123 -45.70 -13.83 21.99
N ALA A 124 -45.07 -13.05 22.88
CA ALA A 124 -45.46 -12.95 24.28
C ALA A 124 -46.82 -12.25 24.48
N LYS A 125 -47.16 -11.23 23.69
CA LYS A 125 -48.49 -10.60 23.70
C LYS A 125 -49.59 -11.54 23.20
N SER A 126 -49.29 -12.38 22.21
CA SER A 126 -50.20 -13.43 21.73
C SER A 126 -50.49 -14.48 22.83
N TYR A 127 -49.44 -14.98 23.51
CA TYR A 127 -49.59 -15.94 24.61
C TYR A 127 -50.21 -15.35 25.89
N ALA A 128 -49.94 -14.08 26.22
CA ALA A 128 -50.53 -13.41 27.38
C ALA A 128 -52.05 -13.23 27.27
N SER A 129 -52.63 -13.32 26.07
CA SER A 129 -54.09 -13.30 25.87
C SER A 129 -54.79 -14.65 26.18
N MET A 130 -54.02 -15.73 26.36
CA MET A 130 -54.57 -17.09 26.57
C MET A 130 -54.36 -17.66 27.99
N VAL A 131 -53.73 -16.91 28.92
CA VAL A 131 -53.41 -17.42 30.26
C VAL A 131 -54.23 -16.69 31.35
N PRO A 132 -55.03 -17.39 32.17
CA PRO A 132 -55.71 -16.79 33.31
C PRO A 132 -54.69 -16.32 34.36
N GLN A 133 -54.87 -15.09 34.84
CA GLN A 133 -53.97 -14.48 35.83
C GLN A 133 -53.90 -15.31 37.12
N ARG A 134 -52.71 -15.82 37.43
CA ARG A 134 -52.36 -16.32 38.76
C ARG A 134 -51.20 -15.51 39.31
N SER A 135 -51.51 -14.76 40.37
CA SER A 135 -50.61 -13.86 41.09
C SER A 135 -49.47 -14.64 41.75
N GLY A 136 -48.22 -14.34 41.37
CA GLY A 136 -47.04 -14.94 41.97
C GLY A 136 -45.77 -14.22 41.51
N SER A 137 -45.33 -13.26 42.33
CA SER A 137 -44.11 -12.46 42.15
C SER A 137 -42.85 -13.28 42.46
N LEU A 138 -41.87 -13.30 41.54
CA LEU A 138 -40.48 -13.71 41.83
C LEU A 138 -39.53 -13.03 40.82
N THR A 139 -38.79 -12.03 41.31
CA THR A 139 -37.72 -11.34 40.59
C THR A 139 -36.38 -12.04 40.85
N HIS A 140 -35.76 -12.61 39.81
CA HIS A 140 -34.35 -13.01 39.87
C HIS A 140 -33.54 -12.23 38.83
N SER A 141 -32.70 -11.33 39.34
CA SER A 141 -31.71 -10.55 38.60
C SER A 141 -30.54 -11.46 38.21
N LEU A 142 -30.32 -11.65 36.91
CA LEU A 142 -29.13 -12.27 36.36
C LEU A 142 -28.14 -11.18 35.93
N THR A 143 -27.08 -11.01 36.72
CA THR A 143 -25.92 -10.19 36.40
C THR A 143 -25.02 -10.92 35.41
N ASN A 144 -24.95 -10.43 34.17
CA ASN A 144 -24.03 -10.93 33.14
C ASN A 144 -22.62 -10.36 33.37
N ASN A 145 -21.74 -11.21 33.88
CA ASN A 145 -20.29 -11.01 33.83
C ASN A 145 -19.77 -11.60 32.51
N SER A 146 -19.63 -10.76 31.47
CA SER A 146 -18.95 -11.14 30.23
C SER A 146 -17.52 -10.63 30.24
N THR A 147 -16.60 -11.58 30.33
CA THR A 147 -15.13 -11.49 30.23
C THR A 147 -14.68 -10.82 28.93
N SER A 148 -14.10 -9.63 29.05
CA SER A 148 -13.68 -8.71 27.98
C SER A 148 -12.27 -8.99 27.42
N ALA A 149 -11.87 -10.26 27.23
CA ALA A 149 -10.47 -10.60 26.89
C ALA A 149 -10.24 -11.12 25.46
N ALA A 150 -11.28 -11.34 24.65
CA ALA A 150 -11.14 -11.79 23.24
C ALA A 150 -11.35 -10.68 22.19
N ALA A 151 -11.51 -9.42 22.63
CA ALA A 151 -11.96 -8.29 21.81
C ALA A 151 -10.92 -7.72 20.81
N GLY A 152 -9.75 -8.33 20.66
CA GLY A 152 -8.64 -7.75 19.88
C GLY A 152 -8.31 -8.44 18.56
N ARG A 153 -8.96 -9.56 18.21
CA ARG A 153 -8.66 -10.25 16.94
C ARG A 153 -9.62 -9.75 15.85
N ASN A 154 -9.04 -9.23 14.77
CA ASN A 154 -9.77 -8.85 13.57
C ASN A 154 -10.61 -10.05 13.09
N PRO A 155 -11.95 -10.01 13.20
CA PRO A 155 -12.81 -11.14 12.89
C PRO A 155 -12.76 -11.56 11.41
N TYR A 156 -12.28 -10.66 10.55
CA TYR A 156 -12.18 -10.88 9.11
C TYR A 156 -10.74 -11.11 8.62
N ASN A 157 -9.75 -11.08 9.52
CA ASN A 157 -8.33 -11.22 9.17
C ASN A 157 -7.88 -10.35 7.97
N ILE A 158 -8.50 -9.16 7.79
CA ILE A 158 -8.16 -8.22 6.73
C ILE A 158 -6.76 -7.67 6.98
N ARG A 159 -5.90 -7.77 5.96
CA ARG A 159 -4.51 -7.34 5.99
C ARG A 159 -4.24 -6.33 4.88
N VAL A 160 -3.58 -5.22 5.22
CA VAL A 160 -3.09 -4.21 4.27
C VAL A 160 -1.67 -4.55 3.90
N VAL A 161 -1.44 -4.93 2.65
CA VAL A 161 -0.11 -5.18 2.09
C VAL A 161 0.38 -3.95 1.31
N TYR A 162 1.68 -3.66 1.36
CA TYR A 162 2.24 -2.58 0.55
C TYR A 162 2.61 -3.09 -0.85
N LEU A 163 2.14 -2.41 -1.90
CA LEU A 163 2.46 -2.76 -3.29
C LEU A 163 3.56 -1.85 -3.84
N CYS A 164 4.65 -2.41 -4.36
CA CYS A 164 5.72 -1.60 -4.94
C CYS A 164 6.51 -2.31 -6.05
N GLY A 165 7.34 -1.55 -6.76
CA GLY A 165 8.35 -2.10 -7.67
C GLY A 165 9.56 -2.65 -6.92
N ALA A 166 10.35 -3.50 -7.59
CA ALA A 166 11.62 -4.02 -7.05
C ALA A 166 12.63 -2.90 -6.71
N ASP A 167 12.62 -1.80 -7.48
CA ASP A 167 13.49 -0.64 -7.25
C ASP A 167 13.26 0.01 -5.87
N PHE A 168 12.02 0.01 -5.39
CA PHE A 168 11.69 0.53 -4.08
C PHE A 168 12.34 -0.31 -2.97
N VAL A 169 12.14 -1.63 -3.01
CA VAL A 169 12.69 -2.56 -2.00
C VAL A 169 14.20 -2.50 -1.96
N LEU A 170 14.85 -2.38 -3.12
CA LEU A 170 16.28 -2.16 -3.18
C LEU A 170 16.65 -0.88 -2.42
N ARG A 171 16.01 0.26 -2.69
CA ARG A 171 16.36 1.53 -2.03
C ARG A 171 16.08 1.55 -0.53
N THR A 172 14.92 1.07 -0.10
CA THR A 172 14.40 1.31 1.26
C THR A 172 14.44 0.10 2.18
N GLY A 173 14.70 -1.10 1.63
CA GLY A 173 14.47 -2.37 2.32
C GLY A 173 12.98 -2.67 2.54
N ALA A 174 12.69 -3.70 3.35
CA ALA A 174 11.32 -4.18 3.62
C ALA A 174 10.95 -4.22 5.12
N ARG A 175 11.84 -3.79 6.03
CA ARG A 175 11.76 -4.10 7.48
C ARG A 175 10.57 -3.52 8.25
N LYS A 176 9.93 -2.47 7.74
CA LYS A 176 8.91 -1.72 8.50
C LYS A 176 7.46 -2.11 8.17
N LEU A 177 7.25 -3.07 7.28
CA LEU A 177 5.92 -3.41 6.75
C LEU A 177 5.26 -4.54 7.54
N VAL A 178 4.48 -4.18 8.54
CA VAL A 178 3.72 -5.11 9.40
C VAL A 178 2.78 -6.01 8.58
N GLY A 179 2.14 -5.43 7.57
CA GLY A 179 1.23 -6.13 6.68
C GLY A 179 1.90 -6.97 5.60
N GLY A 180 3.22 -6.92 5.45
CA GLY A 180 3.93 -7.53 4.34
C GLY A 180 3.94 -6.66 3.07
N ILE A 181 4.58 -7.17 2.03
CA ILE A 181 4.88 -6.44 0.81
C ILE A 181 4.66 -7.31 -0.43
N VAL A 182 3.98 -6.74 -1.43
CA VAL A 182 3.87 -7.30 -2.77
C VAL A 182 4.82 -6.53 -3.68
N VAL A 183 5.80 -7.23 -4.23
CA VAL A 183 6.81 -6.68 -5.11
C VAL A 183 6.49 -7.08 -6.54
N VAL A 184 6.18 -6.10 -7.38
CA VAL A 184 5.98 -6.31 -8.81
C VAL A 184 7.33 -6.12 -9.50
N ASP A 185 7.79 -7.17 -10.16
CA ASP A 185 9.00 -7.09 -10.96
C ASP A 185 8.79 -6.09 -12.10
N ARG A 186 9.85 -5.41 -12.48
CA ARG A 186 9.92 -4.72 -13.77
C ARG A 186 11.04 -5.40 -14.53
N PRO A 187 10.97 -5.52 -15.87
CA PRO A 187 12.16 -5.83 -16.64
C PRO A 187 13.19 -4.73 -16.35
N LEU A 188 14.05 -4.99 -15.36
CA LEU A 188 15.20 -4.16 -15.07
C LEU A 188 16.11 -4.42 -16.25
N GLY A 189 16.00 -3.56 -17.26
CA GLY A 189 16.85 -3.60 -18.43
C GLY A 189 18.32 -3.70 -18.05
N ALA A 190 19.17 -4.07 -19.02
CA ALA A 190 20.60 -4.15 -18.78
C ALA A 190 21.07 -2.87 -18.06
N PRO A 191 21.95 -2.97 -17.04
CA PRO A 191 22.42 -1.80 -16.30
C PRO A 191 23.03 -0.79 -17.26
N SER A 192 22.24 0.23 -17.66
CA SER A 192 22.68 1.26 -18.58
C SER A 192 23.45 2.32 -17.80
N SER A 193 24.61 2.74 -18.32
CA SER A 193 25.47 3.77 -17.74
C SER A 193 24.77 5.12 -17.48
N ASN A 194 23.69 5.42 -18.22
CA ASN A 194 22.96 6.69 -18.12
C ASN A 194 21.64 6.63 -17.34
N ARG A 195 21.15 5.46 -16.96
CA ARG A 195 20.19 5.43 -15.85
C ARG A 195 21.02 5.85 -14.65
N ARG A 196 20.55 6.82 -13.86
CA ARG A 196 20.84 6.83 -12.42
C ARG A 196 20.25 5.55 -11.82
N SER A 197 20.74 4.40 -12.27
CA SER A 197 20.70 3.20 -11.51
C SER A 197 21.40 3.62 -10.24
N ILE A 198 20.66 3.62 -9.15
CA ILE A 198 21.26 3.49 -7.84
C ILE A 198 21.79 2.05 -7.82
N LEU A 199 22.76 1.75 -8.71
CA LEU A 199 23.78 0.78 -8.42
C LEU A 199 24.49 1.44 -7.25
N LEU A 200 24.18 0.97 -6.06
CA LEU A 200 25.07 1.22 -4.95
C LEU A 200 26.38 0.53 -5.34
N THR A 201 27.29 1.32 -5.87
CA THR A 201 28.70 1.03 -5.70
C THR A 201 28.92 0.97 -4.20
N GLN A 202 29.06 -0.26 -3.73
CA GLN A 202 29.40 -0.56 -2.35
C GLN A 202 30.87 -0.16 -2.17
N THR A 203 31.14 1.12 -1.94
CA THR A 203 32.41 1.57 -1.37
C THR A 203 32.26 1.58 0.13
N GLY A 204 33.23 0.95 0.81
CA GLY A 204 33.13 0.50 2.19
C GLY A 204 32.63 1.55 3.20
N GLY A 205 31.77 1.08 4.11
CA GLY A 205 31.77 1.57 5.49
C GLY A 205 31.29 2.99 5.76
N SER A 206 30.36 3.57 5.00
CA SER A 206 29.33 4.51 5.49
C SER A 206 28.45 4.95 4.32
N ILE A 207 27.13 5.06 4.54
CA ILE A 207 26.23 5.75 3.60
C ILE A 207 25.73 6.99 4.33
N SER A 208 26.37 8.13 4.05
CA SER A 208 25.76 9.43 4.25
C SER A 208 24.76 9.67 3.11
N VAL A 209 23.49 9.85 3.47
CA VAL A 209 22.50 10.42 2.56
C VAL A 209 22.81 11.92 2.51
N PRO A 210 23.09 12.54 1.35
CA PRO A 210 23.26 13.98 1.30
C PRO A 210 21.90 14.63 1.56
N VAL A 211 21.67 15.04 2.80
CA VAL A 211 20.79 16.18 3.07
C VAL A 211 21.62 17.39 2.65
N SER A 212 21.15 18.09 1.62
CA SER A 212 21.76 19.31 1.12
C SER A 212 22.04 20.28 2.26
N ASN A 213 23.32 20.47 2.58
CA ASN A 213 23.92 21.66 3.16
C ASN A 213 25.44 21.48 3.06
N GLN A 214 26.05 21.97 1.98
CA GLN A 214 27.47 22.30 1.97
C GLN A 214 27.65 23.70 1.39
N ILE A 215 28.06 24.59 2.29
CA ILE A 215 29.00 25.67 1.95
C ILE A 215 30.37 25.00 2.13
N GLU A 216 31.14 24.95 1.04
CA GLU A 216 32.51 24.44 1.04
C GLU A 216 33.47 25.45 1.67
N ASP A 217 34.50 24.95 2.36
CA ASP A 217 35.81 25.60 2.42
C ASP A 217 36.90 24.50 2.34
N PRO A 218 38.01 24.72 1.60
CA PRO A 218 38.98 23.67 1.29
C PRO A 218 40.25 23.81 2.14
N SER A 219 40.62 22.76 2.89
CA SER A 219 42.00 22.28 3.02
C SER A 219 42.12 21.16 4.03
N SER A 220 42.63 20.01 3.60
CA SER A 220 43.85 19.36 4.11
C SER A 220 43.79 17.84 3.94
N SER A 221 44.86 17.36 3.34
CA SER A 221 45.17 15.98 3.00
C SER A 221 45.53 15.14 4.22
N THR A 222 44.98 13.93 4.34
CA THR A 222 45.72 12.83 4.98
C THR A 222 45.34 11.50 4.36
N SER A 223 46.32 10.88 3.72
CA SER A 223 46.33 9.52 3.19
C SER A 223 46.30 8.48 4.29
N ASN A 224 45.46 7.46 4.20
CA ASN A 224 45.68 6.19 4.88
C ASN A 224 45.22 5.01 4.01
N ASN A 225 46.20 4.20 3.62
CA ASN A 225 46.04 2.92 2.95
C ASN A 225 45.58 1.86 3.96
N ASN A 226 44.45 1.20 3.70
CA ASN A 226 44.18 -0.12 4.25
C ASN A 226 43.49 -0.98 3.19
N SER A 227 44.27 -1.86 2.59
CA SER A 227 43.84 -2.88 1.65
C SER A 227 43.10 -3.99 2.39
N SER A 228 41.77 -3.97 2.33
CA SER A 228 40.95 -5.16 2.55
C SER A 228 40.39 -5.59 1.20
N SER A 229 40.77 -6.79 0.78
CA SER A 229 40.38 -7.44 -0.46
C SER A 229 38.90 -7.85 -0.41
N SER A 230 38.00 -6.91 -0.69
CA SER A 230 36.61 -7.24 -0.99
C SER A 230 36.53 -7.82 -2.39
N SER A 231 36.26 -9.11 -2.50
CA SER A 231 36.02 -9.81 -3.75
C SER A 231 34.72 -9.30 -4.40
N THR A 232 34.84 -8.29 -5.26
CA THR A 232 33.73 -7.74 -6.03
C THR A 232 33.35 -8.73 -7.14
N THR A 233 32.53 -9.72 -6.80
CA THR A 233 31.94 -10.64 -7.78
C THR A 233 30.90 -9.88 -8.60
N THR A 234 31.29 -9.49 -9.83
CA THR A 234 30.41 -8.93 -10.85
C THR A 234 29.31 -9.94 -11.16
N THR A 235 28.11 -9.71 -10.63
CA THR A 235 26.95 -10.62 -10.74
C THR A 235 26.21 -10.36 -12.05
N THR A 236 26.89 -10.59 -13.18
CA THR A 236 26.31 -10.54 -14.52
C THR A 236 25.43 -11.77 -14.74
N GLY A 237 24.20 -11.73 -14.24
CA GLY A 237 23.21 -12.82 -14.44
C GLY A 237 22.16 -12.95 -13.34
N ALA A 238 22.30 -12.27 -12.21
CA ALA A 238 21.31 -12.35 -11.14
C ALA A 238 20.00 -11.64 -11.54
N THR A 239 18.87 -12.32 -11.40
CA THR A 239 17.52 -11.74 -11.56
C THR A 239 17.26 -10.60 -10.56
N ALA A 240 16.29 -9.73 -10.84
CA ALA A 240 15.87 -8.67 -9.91
C ALA A 240 15.52 -9.22 -8.52
N LYS A 241 14.79 -10.35 -8.49
CA LYS A 241 14.46 -11.09 -7.27
C LYS A 241 15.71 -11.49 -6.49
N GLN A 242 16.67 -12.14 -7.15
CA GLN A 242 17.92 -12.56 -6.50
C GLN A 242 18.69 -11.37 -5.94
N ARG A 243 18.76 -10.25 -6.67
CA ARG A 243 19.41 -9.02 -6.18
C ARG A 243 18.71 -8.45 -4.96
N VAL A 244 17.38 -8.43 -4.94
CA VAL A 244 16.59 -7.98 -3.78
C VAL A 244 16.85 -8.87 -2.58
N PHE A 245 16.69 -10.19 -2.71
CA PHE A 245 16.88 -11.11 -1.58
C PHE A 245 18.32 -11.11 -1.07
N LYS A 246 19.32 -11.11 -1.96
CA LYS A 246 20.74 -10.98 -1.57
C LYS A 246 20.97 -9.71 -0.77
N ARG A 247 20.39 -8.58 -1.19
CA ARG A 247 20.52 -7.32 -0.48
C ARG A 247 19.81 -7.32 0.87
N LEU A 248 18.62 -7.89 0.95
CA LEU A 248 17.89 -8.03 2.21
C LEU A 248 18.69 -8.90 3.19
N GLU A 249 19.27 -10.00 2.71
CA GLU A 249 20.13 -10.88 3.51
C GLU A 249 21.40 -10.17 3.97
N GLN A 250 22.06 -9.41 3.10
CA GLN A 250 23.21 -8.59 3.48
C GLN A 250 22.86 -7.51 4.52
N SER A 251 21.64 -6.97 4.46
CA SER A 251 21.22 -5.87 5.34
C SER A 251 20.67 -6.33 6.69
N TYR A 252 20.06 -7.53 6.73
CA TYR A 252 19.26 -8.00 7.86
C TYR A 252 19.60 -9.41 8.35
N GLY A 253 20.51 -10.11 7.67
CA GLY A 253 20.83 -11.50 7.96
C GLY A 253 19.87 -12.50 7.31
N SER A 254 20.32 -13.75 7.21
CA SER A 254 19.58 -14.88 6.64
C SER A 254 18.36 -15.25 7.48
N GLU A 255 18.48 -15.23 8.80
CA GLU A 255 17.38 -15.53 9.73
C GLU A 255 16.18 -14.59 9.54
N TRP A 256 16.44 -13.28 9.45
CA TRP A 256 15.38 -12.29 9.18
C TRP A 256 14.71 -12.54 7.83
N CYS A 257 15.50 -12.86 6.80
CA CYS A 257 14.97 -13.15 5.47
C CYS A 257 14.11 -14.40 5.45
N GLU A 258 14.52 -15.46 6.14
CA GLU A 258 13.77 -16.71 6.27
C GLU A 258 12.43 -16.45 7.00
N ALA A 259 12.48 -15.75 8.13
CA ALA A 259 11.29 -15.39 8.91
C ALA A 259 10.33 -14.46 8.13
N SER A 260 10.87 -13.60 7.28
CA SER A 260 10.11 -12.61 6.50
C SER A 260 9.67 -13.13 5.12
N ARG A 261 10.17 -14.28 4.67
CA ARG A 261 9.92 -14.81 3.32
C ARG A 261 8.43 -14.99 3.05
N ASN A 262 7.67 -15.39 4.07
CA ASN A 262 6.22 -15.57 3.98
C ASN A 262 5.41 -14.24 3.95
N ASN A 263 6.08 -13.10 4.14
CA ASN A 263 5.49 -11.76 4.11
C ASN A 263 5.95 -10.93 2.90
N ILE A 264 6.71 -11.53 1.98
CA ILE A 264 7.19 -10.90 0.75
C ILE A 264 6.67 -11.72 -0.44
N TRP A 265 5.66 -11.18 -1.13
CA TRP A 265 5.11 -11.80 -2.34
C TRP A 265 5.78 -11.18 -3.56
N TRP A 266 6.40 -12.00 -4.41
CA TRP A 266 7.04 -11.55 -5.64
C TRP A 266 6.16 -11.89 -6.84
N LEU A 267 5.72 -10.87 -7.57
CA LEU A 267 4.91 -11.02 -8.78
C LEU A 267 5.76 -10.70 -10.01
N PRO A 268 5.88 -11.62 -10.99
CA PRO A 268 6.56 -11.31 -12.23
C PRO A 268 5.81 -10.21 -13.00
N ALA A 269 6.54 -9.34 -13.69
CA ALA A 269 5.95 -8.37 -14.61
C ALA A 269 5.17 -9.12 -15.70
N ARG A 270 3.96 -8.66 -16.02
CA ARG A 270 3.26 -9.14 -17.23
C ARG A 270 3.88 -8.59 -18.52
N SER A 271 4.55 -7.44 -18.41
CA SER A 271 5.19 -6.76 -19.53
C SER A 271 6.38 -7.59 -20.05
N ARG A 272 6.38 -7.82 -21.36
CA ARG A 272 7.40 -8.66 -22.02
C ARG A 272 8.54 -7.84 -22.62
N THR A 273 8.42 -6.51 -22.68
CA THR A 273 9.37 -5.63 -23.39
C THR A 273 9.71 -4.37 -22.61
N GLU A 274 10.93 -3.85 -22.76
CA GLU A 274 11.36 -2.60 -22.10
C GLU A 274 10.57 -1.36 -22.60
N SER A 275 10.03 -1.41 -23.82
CA SER A 275 9.27 -0.31 -24.42
C SER A 275 7.96 -0.01 -23.68
N GLU A 276 7.46 -0.98 -22.91
CA GLU A 276 6.24 -0.91 -22.10
C GLU A 276 6.48 -0.31 -20.69
N ASP A 277 7.72 -0.03 -20.27
CA ASP A 277 7.95 0.64 -18.98
C ASP A 277 7.55 2.12 -19.07
N ILE A 278 6.43 2.44 -18.40
CA ILE A 278 5.88 3.78 -18.30
C ILE A 278 6.28 4.35 -16.95
N SER A 279 7.25 5.28 -16.97
CA SER A 279 7.69 6.01 -15.77
C SER A 279 7.17 7.44 -15.79
N SER A 280 6.94 8.01 -14.60
CA SER A 280 6.51 9.41 -14.49
C SER A 280 7.55 10.38 -15.07
N THR A 281 8.84 10.06 -14.99
CA THR A 281 9.91 10.84 -15.64
C THR A 281 9.77 10.82 -17.16
N ARG A 282 9.49 9.66 -17.77
CA ARG A 282 9.24 9.55 -19.21
C ARG A 282 8.01 10.37 -19.62
N ILE A 283 6.93 10.30 -18.84
CA ILE A 283 5.71 11.09 -19.10
C ILE A 283 6.02 12.59 -19.05
N ARG A 284 6.73 13.08 -18.01
CA ARG A 284 7.11 14.50 -17.94
C ARG A 284 7.96 14.92 -19.13
N GLY A 285 8.96 14.12 -19.51
CA GLY A 285 9.78 14.40 -20.70
C GLY A 285 8.96 14.47 -22.00
N LEU A 286 8.00 13.56 -22.19
CA LEU A 286 7.09 13.64 -23.34
C LEU A 286 6.26 14.92 -23.33
N LEU A 287 5.74 15.34 -22.18
CA LEU A 287 4.94 16.55 -22.05
C LEU A 287 5.77 17.82 -22.28
N SER A 288 7.00 17.89 -21.75
CA SER A 288 7.93 18.99 -22.00
C SER A 288 8.31 19.09 -23.50
N ASP A 289 8.46 17.95 -24.17
CA ASP A 289 8.72 17.88 -25.62
C ASP A 289 7.46 18.08 -26.49
N ARG A 290 6.28 18.35 -25.88
CA ARG A 290 4.97 18.42 -26.55
C ARG A 290 4.63 17.16 -27.36
N LYS A 291 5.16 16.01 -26.94
CA LYS A 291 4.88 14.70 -27.51
C LYS A 291 3.62 14.10 -26.89
N SER A 292 2.94 13.26 -27.66
CA SER A 292 1.71 12.59 -27.23
C SER A 292 1.97 11.57 -26.13
N CYS A 293 1.14 11.59 -25.09
CA CYS A 293 1.02 10.52 -24.08
C CYS A 293 -0.16 9.57 -24.35
N LYS A 294 -0.75 9.62 -25.56
CA LYS A 294 -1.91 8.79 -25.92
C LYS A 294 -1.56 7.31 -25.76
N GLY A 295 -2.45 6.58 -25.08
CA GLY A 295 -2.27 5.15 -24.79
C GLY A 295 -1.33 4.83 -23.62
N LEU A 296 -0.69 5.84 -23.02
CA LEU A 296 0.16 5.64 -21.84
C LEU A 296 -0.56 5.95 -20.51
N LEU A 297 -1.60 6.76 -20.55
CA LEU A 297 -2.37 7.23 -19.40
C LEU A 297 -3.87 7.18 -19.71
N HIS A 298 -4.69 7.22 -18.67
CA HIS A 298 -6.11 7.46 -18.83
C HIS A 298 -6.35 8.79 -19.59
N PRO A 299 -7.28 8.86 -20.57
CA PRO A 299 -7.47 10.04 -21.41
C PRO A 299 -7.70 11.33 -20.61
N ALA A 300 -8.51 11.27 -19.55
CA ALA A 300 -8.79 12.42 -18.71
C ALA A 300 -7.54 12.90 -17.93
N VAL A 301 -6.66 11.98 -17.53
CA VAL A 301 -5.38 12.31 -16.88
C VAL A 301 -4.44 12.99 -17.86
N ALA A 302 -4.33 12.45 -19.09
CA ALA A 302 -3.49 13.03 -20.13
C ALA A 302 -3.96 14.45 -20.49
N GLN A 303 -5.26 14.66 -20.66
CA GLN A 303 -5.84 15.98 -20.91
C GLN A 303 -5.52 16.96 -19.77
N ARG A 304 -5.74 16.54 -18.51
CA ARG A 304 -5.50 17.40 -17.35
C ARG A 304 -4.04 17.82 -17.21
N LEU A 305 -3.10 16.93 -17.51
CA LEU A 305 -1.66 17.22 -17.52
C LEU A 305 -1.30 18.22 -18.64
N LEU A 306 -1.87 18.06 -19.83
CA LEU A 306 -1.66 18.99 -20.95
C LEU A 306 -2.19 20.39 -20.62
N GLU A 307 -3.37 20.50 -20.01
CA GLU A 307 -3.92 21.79 -19.54
C GLU A 307 -3.02 22.46 -18.50
N LYS A 308 -2.52 21.69 -17.52
CA LYS A 308 -1.60 22.20 -16.50
C LYS A 308 -0.31 22.70 -17.13
N LYS A 309 0.26 21.94 -18.06
CA LYS A 309 1.48 22.32 -18.77
C LYS A 309 1.27 23.57 -19.62
N ALA A 310 0.15 23.67 -20.33
CA ALA A 310 -0.20 24.86 -21.10
C ALA A 310 -0.32 26.13 -20.23
N ARG A 311 -0.92 26.02 -19.04
CA ARG A 311 -0.98 27.13 -18.07
C ARG A 311 0.42 27.53 -17.58
N GLN A 312 1.26 26.56 -17.22
CA GLN A 312 2.64 26.83 -16.81
C GLN A 312 3.46 27.50 -17.91
N ASP A 313 3.34 27.03 -19.16
CA ASP A 313 4.00 27.65 -20.33
C ASP A 313 3.49 29.09 -20.58
N ALA A 314 2.24 29.38 -20.22
CA ALA A 314 1.65 30.72 -20.31
C ALA A 314 1.98 31.61 -19.11
N GLY A 315 2.68 31.11 -18.09
CA GLY A 315 2.97 31.84 -16.85
C GLY A 315 1.75 32.05 -15.94
N LEU A 316 0.74 31.17 -16.03
CA LEU A 316 -0.52 31.20 -15.28
C LEU A 316 -0.53 30.22 -14.10
#